data_AF-A0A8S3ETS7-F1
#
_entry.id   AF-A0A8S3ETS7-F1
#
_cell.length_a   1.000
_cell.length_b   1.000
_cell.length_c   1.000
_cell.angle_alpha   90.00
_cell.angle_beta   90.00
_cell.angle_gamma   90.00
#
_symmetry.space_group_name_H-M   'P 1'
#
loop_
_entity.id
_entity.type
_entity.pdbx_description
1 polymer ?
#
loop_
_entity_poly.entity_id
_entity_poly.type
_entity_poly.pdbx_seq_one_letter_code
_entity_poly.pdbx_strand_id
1 'polypeptide(L)'
;LCSWIGSSRAILGPKYTDIGSSCSEAMQLLAEHEQFAKVCLNNETVIRRTQNVGDRLISSGHYATGAIKSQMNRLNNEWESLTRLLDNRTNILTASLQFHQKADEYLVQVSTWKHLCSLTDDLTAIESMEHLERLLQQHFNLSENISRIYAQ
;
A
#
# COMPACT_ATOMS: atom_id res chain seq x y z
N LEU A 1 -9.02 22.58 15.95
CA LEU A 1 -8.26 22.06 14.79
C LEU A 1 -6.95 21.38 15.20
N CYS A 2 -5.94 22.07 15.77
CA CYS A 2 -4.69 21.39 16.18
C CYS A 2 -4.91 20.21 17.16
N SER A 3 -5.79 20.38 18.16
CA SER A 3 -6.14 19.27 19.07
C SER A 3 -6.79 18.10 18.33
N TRP A 4 -7.66 18.37 17.35
CA TRP A 4 -8.29 17.33 16.53
C TRP A 4 -7.25 16.62 15.65
N ILE A 5 -6.33 17.36 15.02
CA ILE A 5 -5.22 16.77 14.25
C ILE A 5 -4.38 15.86 15.15
N GLY A 6 -4.06 16.31 16.37
CA GLY A 6 -3.35 15.51 17.36
C GLY A 6 -4.09 14.21 17.71
N SER A 7 -5.40 14.26 17.94
CA SER A 7 -6.23 13.08 18.17
C SER A 7 -6.23 12.13 16.96
N SER A 8 -6.37 12.64 15.73
CA SER A 8 -6.29 11.82 14.51
C SER A 8 -4.93 11.13 14.39
N ARG A 9 -3.84 11.83 14.72
CA ARG A 9 -2.49 11.26 14.73
C ARG A 9 -2.34 10.15 15.77
N ALA A 10 -2.91 10.33 16.96
CA ALA A 10 -2.89 9.34 18.03
C ALA A 10 -3.68 8.07 17.67
N ILE A 11 -4.78 8.20 16.92
CA ILE A 11 -5.54 7.06 16.37
C ILE A 11 -4.70 6.30 15.33
N LEU A 12 -3.98 7.02 14.46
CA LEU A 12 -3.16 6.43 13.41
C LEU A 12 -1.92 5.71 13.98
N GLY A 13 -1.31 6.24 15.04
CA GLY A 13 -0.03 5.78 15.59
C GLY A 13 0.07 4.26 15.82
N PRO A 14 -0.83 3.66 16.62
CA PRO A 14 -0.80 2.21 16.89
C PRO A 14 -1.01 1.35 15.64
N LYS A 15 -1.79 1.83 14.68
CA LYS A 15 -2.09 1.12 13.44
C LYS A 15 -1.00 1.30 12.38
N TYR A 16 -0.14 2.31 12.51
CA TYR A 16 0.73 2.78 11.43
C TYR A 16 1.67 1.71 10.86
N THR A 17 2.17 0.82 11.71
CA THR A 17 3.10 -0.25 11.32
C THR A 17 2.41 -1.58 10.99
N ASP A 18 1.11 -1.68 11.22
CA ASP A 18 0.34 -2.88 10.87
C ASP A 18 0.02 -2.86 9.38
N ILE A 19 0.45 -3.93 8.69
CA ILE A 19 0.33 -4.12 7.24
C ILE A 19 -0.43 -5.39 6.85
N GLY A 20 -0.92 -6.16 7.84
CA GLY A 20 -1.59 -7.43 7.63
C GLY A 20 -0.64 -8.61 7.38
N SER A 21 -1.13 -9.82 7.61
CA SER A 21 -0.39 -11.08 7.40
C SER A 21 -0.92 -11.93 6.24
N SER A 22 -2.01 -11.49 5.61
CA SER A 22 -2.63 -12.15 4.46
C SER A 22 -3.23 -11.14 3.49
N CYS A 23 -3.55 -11.58 2.26
CA CYS A 23 -4.23 -10.77 1.26
C CYS A 23 -5.54 -10.16 1.79
N SER A 24 -6.34 -10.97 2.50
CA SER A 24 -7.61 -10.53 3.11
C SER A 24 -7.40 -9.47 4.20
N GLU A 25 -6.42 -9.66 5.07
CA GLU A 25 -6.12 -8.70 6.14
C GLU A 25 -5.57 -7.38 5.58
N ALA A 26 -4.64 -7.44 4.63
CA ALA A 26 -4.09 -6.25 3.97
C ALA A 26 -5.18 -5.45 3.24
N MET A 27 -6.12 -6.13 2.57
CA MET A 27 -7.28 -5.50 1.94
C MET A 27 -8.19 -4.82 2.96
N GLN A 28 -8.50 -5.48 4.08
CA GLN A 28 -9.32 -4.89 5.14
C GLN A 28 -8.64 -3.65 5.74
N LEU A 29 -7.35 -3.74 6.07
CA LEU A 29 -6.57 -2.63 6.62
C LEU A 29 -6.52 -1.45 5.66
N LEU A 30 -6.37 -1.69 4.35
CA LEU A 30 -6.40 -0.66 3.33
C LEU A 30 -7.78 0.02 3.29
N ALA A 31 -8.87 -0.73 3.28
CA ALA A 31 -10.23 -0.19 3.27
C ALA A 31 -10.53 0.64 4.53
N GLU A 32 -10.14 0.15 5.72
CA GLU A 32 -10.27 0.89 6.97
C GLU A 32 -9.46 2.21 6.94
N HIS A 33 -8.24 2.15 6.40
CA HIS A 33 -7.37 3.31 6.26
C HIS A 33 -7.94 4.33 5.28
N GLU A 34 -8.44 3.92 4.11
CA GLU A 34 -9.05 4.80 3.13
C GLU A 34 -10.27 5.54 3.70
N GLN A 35 -11.11 4.83 4.45
CA GLN A 35 -12.25 5.45 5.13
C GLN A 35 -11.79 6.48 6.17
N PHE A 36 -10.77 6.16 6.96
CA PHE A 36 -10.19 7.10 7.93
C PHE A 36 -9.54 8.33 7.26
N ALA A 37 -8.77 8.10 6.19
CA ALA A 37 -8.13 9.15 5.41
C ALA A 37 -9.17 10.10 4.82
N LYS A 38 -10.26 9.56 4.26
CA LYS A 38 -11.40 10.36 3.75
C LYS A 38 -12.02 11.23 4.84
N VAL A 39 -12.26 10.67 6.03
CA VAL A 39 -12.77 11.45 7.18
C VAL A 39 -11.81 12.56 7.56
N CYS A 40 -10.50 12.32 7.53
CA CYS A 40 -9.50 13.34 7.80
C CYS A 40 -9.49 14.45 6.73
N LEU A 41 -9.45 14.07 5.44
CA LEU A 41 -9.39 14.98 4.30
C LEU A 41 -10.63 15.86 4.16
N ASN A 42 -11.80 15.43 4.66
CA ASN A 42 -12.99 16.27 4.72
C ASN A 42 -12.79 17.58 5.53
N ASN A 43 -11.79 17.65 6.40
CA ASN A 43 -11.47 18.87 7.16
C ASN A 43 -10.57 19.86 6.41
N GLU A 44 -10.07 19.51 5.22
CA GLU A 44 -9.18 20.37 4.45
C GLU A 44 -9.79 21.75 4.18
N THR A 45 -11.06 21.79 3.78
CA THR A 45 -11.79 23.04 3.53
C THR A 45 -11.86 23.93 4.77
N VAL A 46 -12.07 23.34 5.96
CA VAL A 46 -12.13 24.09 7.21
C VAL A 46 -10.75 24.65 7.59
N ILE A 47 -9.70 23.86 7.38
CA ILE A 47 -8.31 24.28 7.64
C ILE A 47 -7.95 25.44 6.72
N ARG A 48 -8.19 25.32 5.41
CA ARG A 48 -7.91 26.35 4.42
C ARG A 48 -8.69 27.64 4.68
N ARG A 49 -9.98 27.53 5.03
CA ARG A 49 -10.79 28.69 5.41
C ARG A 49 -10.22 29.39 6.65
N THR A 50 -9.78 28.62 7.64
CA THR A 50 -9.17 29.17 8.86
C THR A 50 -7.87 29.91 8.56
N GLN A 51 -7.01 29.33 7.72
CA GLN A 51 -5.78 29.97 7.24
C GLN A 51 -6.08 31.29 6.53
N ASN A 52 -7.02 31.29 5.57
CA ASN A 52 -7.41 32.50 4.84
C ASN A 52 -7.91 33.63 5.76
N VAL A 53 -8.65 33.30 6.82
CA VAL A 53 -9.08 34.29 7.82
C VAL A 53 -7.86 34.83 8.59
N GLY A 54 -6.94 33.96 9.01
CA GLY A 54 -5.70 34.36 9.65
C GLY A 54 -4.86 35.31 8.80
N ASP A 55 -4.67 34.98 7.53
CA ASP A 55 -3.90 35.78 6.57
C ASP A 55 -4.52 37.16 6.34
N ARG A 56 -5.85 37.25 6.30
CA ARG A 56 -6.55 38.54 6.21
C ARG A 56 -6.34 39.41 7.44
N LEU A 57 -6.39 38.83 8.65
CA LEU A 57 -6.15 39.56 9.89
C LEU A 57 -4.70 40.05 10.00
N ILE A 58 -3.75 39.23 9.55
CA ILE A 58 -2.33 39.62 9.44
C ILE A 58 -2.18 40.78 8.46
N SER A 59 -2.78 40.66 7.28
CA SER A 59 -2.70 41.68 6.22
C SER A 59 -3.36 43.00 6.62
N SER A 60 -4.38 42.98 7.46
CA SER A 60 -5.04 44.19 7.98
C SER A 60 -4.30 44.86 9.13
N GLY A 61 -3.11 44.37 9.52
CA GLY A 61 -2.33 44.94 10.63
C GLY A 61 -2.96 44.71 12.00
N HIS A 62 -3.69 43.61 12.20
CA HIS A 62 -4.33 43.32 13.48
C HIS A 62 -3.29 43.30 14.63
N TYR A 63 -3.62 43.85 15.80
CA TYR A 63 -2.67 44.03 16.91
C TYR A 63 -1.99 42.71 17.35
N ALA A 64 -2.69 41.58 17.19
CA ALA A 64 -2.19 40.25 17.52
C ALA A 64 -1.49 39.51 16.36
N THR A 65 -1.05 40.22 15.31
CA THR A 65 -0.46 39.62 14.09
C THR A 65 0.59 38.55 14.37
N GLY A 66 1.52 38.78 15.30
CA GLY A 66 2.56 37.81 15.65
C GLY A 66 2.01 36.49 16.18
N ALA A 67 1.02 36.56 17.09
CA ALA A 67 0.37 35.37 17.66
C ALA A 67 -0.46 34.63 16.61
N ILE A 68 -1.21 35.35 15.77
CA ILE A 68 -2.01 34.77 14.69
C ILE A 68 -1.11 34.02 13.72
N LYS A 69 -0.01 34.63 13.27
CA LYS A 69 0.96 34.00 12.36
C LYS A 69 1.54 32.72 12.93
N SER A 70 1.96 32.74 14.19
CA SER A 70 2.48 31.55 14.88
C SER A 70 1.44 30.41 14.89
N GLN A 71 0.18 30.73 15.21
CA GLN A 71 -0.88 29.73 15.27
C GLN A 71 -1.27 29.18 13.89
N MET A 72 -1.30 30.02 12.85
CA MET A 72 -1.59 29.58 11.47
C MET A 72 -0.48 28.68 10.92
N ASN A 73 0.79 29.04 11.17
CA ASN A 73 1.94 28.21 10.80
C ASN A 73 1.88 26.85 11.49
N ARG A 74 1.57 26.82 12.80
CA ARG A 74 1.42 25.56 13.54
C ARG A 74 0.31 24.71 12.94
N LEU A 75 -0.86 25.29 12.67
CA LEU A 75 -1.98 24.58 12.05
C LEU A 75 -1.58 23.99 10.70
N ASN A 76 -0.89 24.76 9.84
CA ASN A 76 -0.44 24.29 8.54
C ASN A 76 0.52 23.11 8.66
N ASN A 77 1.55 23.25 9.50
CA ASN A 77 2.57 22.22 9.67
C ASN A 77 1.98 20.92 10.22
N GLU A 78 1.07 21.03 11.20
CA GLU A 78 0.35 19.88 11.74
C GLU A 78 -0.50 19.19 10.67
N TRP A 79 -1.19 19.97 9.83
CA TRP A 79 -2.00 19.45 8.75
C TRP A 79 -1.16 18.72 7.69
N GLU A 80 -0.12 19.37 7.17
CA GLU A 80 0.79 18.76 6.20
C GLU A 80 1.46 17.49 6.73
N SER A 81 1.83 17.48 8.02
CA SER A 81 2.37 16.28 8.65
C SER A 81 1.34 15.16 8.69
N LEU A 82 0.05 15.46 8.93
CA LEU A 82 -1.00 14.44 8.95
C LEU A 82 -1.25 13.88 7.55
N THR A 83 -1.35 14.73 6.53
CA THR A 83 -1.58 14.28 5.16
C THR A 83 -0.44 13.40 4.66
N ARG A 84 0.82 13.77 4.89
CA ARG A 84 1.98 12.93 4.57
C ARG A 84 1.93 11.56 5.25
N LEU A 85 1.50 11.50 6.51
CA LEU A 85 1.36 10.23 7.22
C LEU A 85 0.26 9.35 6.61
N LEU A 86 -0.86 9.95 6.21
CA LEU A 86 -1.95 9.24 5.55
C LEU A 86 -1.49 8.68 4.19
N ASP A 87 -0.82 9.50 3.38
CA ASP A 87 -0.32 9.11 2.06
C ASP A 87 0.73 8.01 2.16
N ASN A 88 1.68 8.12 3.10
CA ASN A 88 2.69 7.09 3.29
C ASN A 88 2.07 5.74 3.68
N ARG A 89 1.06 5.76 4.56
CA ARG A 89 0.37 4.54 4.95
C ARG A 89 -0.44 3.94 3.79
N THR A 90 -1.05 4.75 2.93
CA THR A 90 -1.70 4.27 1.70
C THR A 90 -0.71 3.51 0.82
N ASN A 91 0.49 4.07 0.60
CA ASN A 91 1.53 3.42 -0.20
C ASN A 91 1.97 2.07 0.41
N ILE A 92 2.20 2.05 1.73
CA ILE A 92 2.62 0.82 2.44
C ILE A 92 1.54 -0.27 2.34
N LEU A 93 0.28 0.05 2.61
CA LEU A 93 -0.81 -0.93 2.57
C LEU A 93 -1.09 -1.42 1.15
N THR A 94 -0.97 -0.53 0.16
CA THR A 94 -1.10 -0.91 -1.26
C THR A 94 0.01 -1.87 -1.66
N ALA A 95 1.26 -1.60 -1.26
CA ALA A 95 2.39 -2.49 -1.52
C ALA A 95 2.23 -3.84 -0.80
N SER A 96 1.73 -3.85 0.45
CA SER A 96 1.43 -5.08 1.19
C SER A 96 0.38 -5.93 0.47
N LEU A 97 -0.74 -5.32 0.05
CA LEU A 97 -1.77 -6.01 -0.70
C LEU A 97 -1.24 -6.61 -2.01
N GLN A 98 -0.48 -5.83 -2.78
CA GLN A 98 0.13 -6.31 -4.02
C GLN A 98 1.12 -7.45 -3.79
N PHE A 99 1.91 -7.38 -2.72
CA PHE A 99 2.82 -8.46 -2.33
C PHE A 99 2.04 -9.75 -2.07
N HIS A 100 1.00 -9.70 -1.24
CA HIS A 100 0.20 -10.88 -0.92
C HIS A 100 -0.50 -11.47 -2.15
N GLN A 101 -1.08 -10.62 -3.02
CA GLN A 101 -1.69 -11.07 -4.27
C GLN A 101 -0.68 -11.82 -5.17
N LYS A 102 0.50 -11.24 -5.37
CA LYS A 102 1.57 -11.87 -6.17
C LYS A 102 2.11 -13.15 -5.53
N ALA A 103 2.24 -13.17 -4.20
CA ALA A 103 2.68 -14.35 -3.47
C ALA A 103 1.66 -15.49 -3.58
N ASP A 104 0.37 -15.20 -3.43
CA ASP A 104 -0.71 -16.18 -3.60
C ASP A 104 -0.74 -16.72 -5.03
N GLU A 105 -0.65 -15.85 -6.04
CA GLU A 105 -0.54 -16.24 -7.46
C GLU A 105 0.67 -17.16 -7.69
N TYR A 106 1.84 -16.79 -7.18
CA TYR A 106 3.05 -17.61 -7.28
C TYR A 106 2.88 -18.98 -6.62
N LEU A 107 2.34 -19.03 -5.40
CA LEU A 107 2.14 -20.30 -4.67
C LEU A 107 1.17 -21.24 -5.38
N VAL A 108 0.12 -20.71 -6.01
CA VAL A 108 -0.78 -21.50 -6.87
C VAL A 108 0.00 -22.10 -8.04
N GLN A 109 0.86 -21.32 -8.70
CA GLN A 109 1.66 -21.80 -9.82
C GLN A 109 2.70 -22.87 -9.40
N VAL A 110 3.32 -22.74 -8.22
CA VAL A 110 4.28 -23.73 -7.70
C VAL A 110 3.68 -25.14 -7.64
N SER A 111 2.41 -25.26 -7.25
CA SER A 111 1.74 -26.58 -7.23
C SER A 111 1.61 -27.20 -8.63
N THR A 112 1.32 -26.37 -9.64
CA THR A 112 1.22 -26.78 -11.05
C THR A 112 2.59 -27.17 -11.59
N TRP A 113 3.63 -26.39 -11.31
CA TRP A 113 4.99 -26.68 -11.75
C TRP A 113 5.51 -27.97 -11.13
N LYS A 114 5.27 -28.18 -9.83
CA LYS A 114 5.63 -29.41 -9.15
C LYS A 114 4.97 -30.63 -9.79
N HIS A 115 3.70 -30.52 -10.18
CA HIS A 115 3.01 -31.57 -10.90
C HIS A 115 3.64 -31.83 -12.28
N LEU A 116 3.89 -30.78 -13.08
CA LEU A 116 4.52 -30.92 -14.40
C LEU A 116 5.92 -31.56 -14.32
N CYS A 117 6.75 -31.18 -13.34
CA CYS A 117 8.05 -31.80 -13.13
C CYS A 117 7.93 -33.28 -12.74
N SER A 118 6.91 -33.66 -11.95
CA SER A 118 6.71 -35.07 -11.57
C SER A 118 6.39 -35.99 -12.76
N LEU A 119 5.86 -35.45 -13.86
CA LEU A 119 5.65 -36.21 -15.10
C LEU A 119 6.97 -36.62 -15.77
N THR A 120 8.07 -35.95 -15.42
CA THR A 120 9.42 -36.23 -15.94
C THR A 120 10.28 -37.05 -14.97
N ASP A 121 9.80 -37.31 -13.74
CA ASP A 121 10.55 -38.05 -12.72
C ASP A 121 10.59 -39.57 -12.98
N ASP A 122 9.55 -40.13 -13.61
CA ASP A 122 9.50 -41.56 -13.94
C ASP A 122 10.04 -41.83 -15.35
N LEU A 123 11.37 -41.96 -15.43
CA LEU A 123 12.06 -42.33 -16.67
C LEU A 123 11.74 -43.76 -17.14
N THR A 124 11.13 -44.59 -16.29
CA THR A 124 10.75 -45.97 -16.67
C THR A 124 9.44 -46.03 -17.45
N ALA A 125 8.65 -44.95 -17.43
CA ALA A 125 7.39 -44.81 -18.18
C ALA A 125 7.58 -44.26 -19.62
N ILE A 126 8.82 -44.11 -20.09
CA ILE A 126 9.09 -43.58 -21.43
C ILE A 126 8.88 -44.67 -22.48
N GLU A 127 7.72 -44.63 -23.13
CA GLU A 127 7.31 -45.60 -24.15
C GLU A 127 7.94 -45.36 -25.54
N SER A 128 8.41 -44.14 -25.85
CA SER A 128 8.96 -43.80 -27.18
C SER A 128 9.85 -42.55 -27.18
N MET A 129 10.64 -42.38 -28.25
CA MET A 129 11.41 -41.16 -28.52
C MET A 129 10.50 -39.92 -28.61
N GLU A 130 9.35 -40.04 -29.28
CA GLU A 130 8.37 -38.95 -29.40
C GLU A 130 7.77 -38.56 -28.04
N HIS A 131 7.57 -39.53 -27.14
CA HIS A 131 7.14 -39.26 -25.76
C HIS A 131 8.22 -38.48 -25.00
N LEU A 132 9.49 -38.88 -25.12
CA LEU A 132 10.62 -38.16 -24.51
C LEU A 132 10.76 -36.73 -25.04
N GLU A 133 10.65 -36.51 -26.35
CA GLU A 133 10.74 -35.17 -26.96
C GLU A 133 9.62 -34.24 -26.45
N ARG A 134 8.39 -34.76 -26.32
CA ARG A 134 7.28 -33.99 -25.72
C ARG A 134 7.56 -33.59 -24.28
N LEU A 135 8.08 -34.50 -23.46
CA LEU A 135 8.41 -34.21 -22.05
C LEU A 135 9.51 -33.15 -21.93
N LEU A 136 10.57 -33.25 -22.75
CA LEU A 136 11.63 -32.25 -22.80
C LEU A 136 11.12 -30.87 -23.22
N GLN A 137 10.26 -30.82 -24.24
CA GLN A 137 9.67 -29.56 -24.71
C GLN A 137 8.79 -28.92 -23.61
N GLN A 138 8.00 -29.73 -22.89
CA GLN A 138 7.17 -29.25 -21.78
C GLN A 138 8.03 -28.66 -20.64
N HIS A 139 9.11 -29.35 -20.26
CA HIS A 139 10.03 -28.87 -19.23
C HIS A 139 10.76 -27.58 -19.66
N PHE A 140 11.21 -27.50 -20.92
CA PHE A 140 11.82 -26.29 -21.47
C PHE A 140 10.85 -25.10 -21.41
N ASN A 141 9.62 -25.28 -21.91
CA ASN A 141 8.60 -24.23 -21.91
C ASN A 141 8.26 -23.76 -20.49
N LEU A 142 8.23 -24.66 -19.52
CA LEU A 142 8.03 -24.34 -18.11
C LEU A 142 9.15 -23.46 -17.55
N SER A 143 10.41 -23.84 -17.81
CA SER A 143 11.59 -23.07 -17.37
C SER A 143 11.63 -21.67 -17.98
N GLU A 144 11.31 -21.56 -19.27
CA GLU A 144 11.23 -20.27 -19.96
C GLU A 144 10.10 -19.41 -19.38
N ASN A 145 8.93 -20.00 -19.13
CA ASN A 145 7.78 -19.29 -18.58
C ASN A 145 8.06 -18.73 -17.17
N ILE A 146 8.61 -19.54 -16.26
CA ILE A 146 8.99 -19.12 -14.92
C ILE A 146 10.01 -17.97 -15.00
N SER A 147 11.05 -18.13 -15.81
CA SER A 147 12.11 -17.11 -15.96
C SER A 147 11.53 -15.79 -16.49
N ARG A 148 10.64 -15.86 -17.49
CA ARG A 148 10.02 -14.67 -18.08
C ARG A 148 9.13 -13.91 -17.11
N ILE A 149 8.39 -14.61 -16.25
CA ILE A 149 7.41 -13.97 -15.36
C ILE A 149 8.05 -13.47 -14.06
N TYR A 150 9.08 -14.15 -13.55
CA TYR A 150 9.58 -13.93 -12.19
C TYR A 150 11.08 -13.55 -12.08
N ALA A 151 11.83 -13.44 -13.18
CA ALA A 151 13.26 -13.10 -13.14
C ALA A 151 13.61 -11.66 -13.60
N GLN A 152 12.64 -10.75 -13.65
CA GLN A 152 12.83 -9.30 -13.86
C GLN A 152 12.57 -8.52 -12.57
#